data_AF-A0A346PDW2-F1
#
_entry.id   AF-A0A346PDW2-F1
#
_cell.length_a   1.000
_cell.length_b   1.000
_cell.length_c   1.000
_cell.angle_alpha   90.00
_cell.angle_beta   90.00
_cell.angle_gamma   90.00
#
_symmetry.space_group_name_H-M   'P 1'
#
loop_
_entity.id
_entity.type
_entity.pdbx_description
1 polymer ?
#
loop_
_entity_poly.entity_id
_entity_poly.type
_entity_poly.pdbx_seq_one_letter_code
_entity_poly.pdbx_strand_id
1 'polypeptide(L)'
;MVDDALEEAVESIPDADPDSIAQYDDGRGHFLIESDADEQDVDEIEEVLEAAGYERDGHVPVPELTQQNFRPIDDGEGGESE
;
A
#
# COMPACT_ATOMS: atom_id res chain seq x y z
N MET A 1 -3.14 12.25 9.39
CA MET A 1 -1.80 12.60 8.86
C MET A 1 -1.27 11.30 8.32
N VAL A 2 -0.94 11.27 7.04
CA VAL A 2 -0.39 10.08 6.40
C VAL A 2 1.03 9.89 6.94
N ASP A 3 1.48 8.65 7.03
CA ASP A 3 2.85 8.34 7.42
C ASP A 3 3.81 8.76 6.30
N ASP A 4 4.89 9.46 6.65
CA ASP A 4 5.87 10.01 5.69
C ASP A 4 6.53 8.87 4.88
N ALA A 5 6.79 7.71 5.51
CA ALA A 5 7.37 6.56 4.83
C ALA A 5 6.38 5.92 3.85
N LEU A 6 5.08 5.92 4.18
CA LEU A 6 4.03 5.45 3.27
C LEU A 6 3.88 6.39 2.07
N GLU A 7 3.93 7.70 2.29
CA GLU A 7 3.86 8.68 1.21
C GLU A 7 5.05 8.53 0.25
N GLU A 8 6.28 8.40 0.77
CA GLU A 8 7.49 8.16 -0.04
C GLU A 8 7.42 6.83 -0.80
N ALA A 9 6.90 5.77 -0.16
CA ALA A 9 6.70 4.47 -0.79
C ALA A 9 5.71 4.57 -1.96
N VAL A 10 4.54 5.19 -1.75
CA VAL A 10 3.54 5.35 -2.81
C VAL A 10 4.06 6.26 -3.93
N GLU A 11 4.82 7.30 -3.62
CA GLU A 11 5.46 8.16 -4.64
C GLU A 11 6.46 7.39 -5.52
N SER A 12 7.07 6.32 -5.00
CA SER A 12 7.97 5.47 -5.76
C SER A 12 7.24 4.48 -6.69
N ILE A 13 5.94 4.27 -6.53
CA ILE A 13 5.16 3.34 -7.35
C ILE A 13 4.74 4.05 -8.65
N PRO A 14 4.99 3.47 -9.83
CA PRO A 14 4.55 4.05 -11.09
C PRO A 14 3.02 4.17 -11.16
N ASP A 15 2.55 5.31 -11.69
CA ASP A 15 1.13 5.65 -11.84
C ASP A 15 0.34 5.74 -10.52
N ALA A 16 1.00 5.61 -9.37
CA ALA A 16 0.35 5.79 -8.08
C ALA A 16 0.19 7.28 -7.73
N ASP A 17 -0.93 7.61 -7.10
CA ASP A 17 -1.23 8.97 -6.65
C ASP A 17 -1.07 9.05 -5.11
N PRO A 18 0.03 9.63 -4.59
CA PRO A 18 0.28 9.72 -3.15
C PRO A 18 -0.69 10.69 -2.45
N ASP A 19 -1.21 11.70 -3.16
CA ASP A 19 -2.25 12.59 -2.64
C ASP A 19 -3.60 11.86 -2.42
N SER A 20 -3.81 10.72 -3.09
CA SER A 20 -5.00 9.87 -2.93
C SER A 20 -4.92 8.92 -1.72
N ILE A 21 -3.83 8.95 -0.94
CA ILE A 21 -3.69 8.10 0.24
C ILE A 21 -4.75 8.45 1.28
N ALA A 22 -5.56 7.46 1.64
CA ALA A 22 -6.53 7.53 2.71
C ALA A 22 -6.22 6.47 3.77
N GLN A 23 -5.62 6.91 4.89
CA GLN A 23 -5.31 6.07 6.05
C GLN A 23 -6.36 6.27 7.17
N TYR A 24 -6.81 5.16 7.76
CA TYR A 24 -7.78 5.08 8.84
C TYR A 24 -7.10 4.92 10.22
N ASP A 25 -7.85 5.10 11.31
CA ASP A 25 -7.34 4.99 12.71
C ASP A 25 -6.69 3.63 13.05
N ASP A 26 -7.03 2.57 12.33
CA ASP A 26 -6.45 1.21 12.49
C ASP A 26 -5.12 1.04 11.72
N GLY A 27 -4.59 2.10 11.10
CA GLY A 27 -3.42 2.08 10.24
C GLY A 27 -3.67 1.55 8.83
N ARG A 28 -4.79 0.86 8.60
CA ARG A 28 -5.23 0.42 7.26
C ARG A 28 -5.55 1.61 6.38
N GLY A 29 -5.49 1.41 5.07
CA GLY A 29 -5.87 2.44 4.13
C GLY A 29 -5.88 1.98 2.69
N HIS A 30 -5.93 2.94 1.79
CA HIS A 30 -5.81 2.71 0.36
C HIS A 30 -5.17 3.90 -0.35
N PHE A 31 -4.71 3.66 -1.57
CA PHE A 31 -4.29 4.67 -2.53
C PHE A 31 -4.81 4.27 -3.93
N LEU A 32 -4.75 5.21 -4.88
CA LEU A 32 -5.19 5.00 -6.25
C LEU A 32 -3.98 4.87 -7.18
N ILE A 33 -4.11 4.00 -8.18
CA ILE A 33 -3.14 3.84 -9.27
C ILE A 33 -3.88 4.08 -10.59
N GLU A 34 -3.32 4.93 -11.45
CA GLU A 34 -3.79 5.27 -12.80
C GLU A 34 -3.49 4.17 -13.84
N SER A 35 -3.49 2.91 -13.42
CA SER A 35 -3.23 1.73 -14.24
C SER A 35 -4.20 0.61 -13.87
N ASP A 36 -4.51 -0.27 -14.84
CA ASP A 36 -5.32 -1.46 -14.58
C ASP A 36 -4.57 -2.46 -13.68
N ALA A 37 -5.32 -3.25 -12.90
CA ALA A 37 -4.73 -4.22 -11.98
C ALA A 37 -3.87 -5.30 -12.67
N ASP A 38 -4.14 -5.59 -13.94
CA ASP A 38 -3.37 -6.53 -14.77
C ASP A 38 -2.05 -5.93 -15.29
N GLU A 39 -1.91 -4.59 -15.29
CA GLU A 39 -0.72 -3.87 -15.75
C GLU A 39 0.25 -3.52 -14.62
N GLN A 40 -0.20 -3.69 -13.37
CA GLN A 40 0.58 -3.35 -12.18
C GLN A 40 1.56 -4.46 -11.80
N ASP A 41 2.79 -4.06 -11.50
CA ASP A 41 3.79 -4.92 -10.87
C ASP A 41 3.46 -5.10 -9.37
N VAL A 42 2.60 -6.08 -9.10
CA VAL A 42 2.14 -6.42 -7.75
C VAL A 42 3.32 -6.70 -6.80
N ASP A 43 4.35 -7.42 -7.27
CA ASP A 43 5.54 -7.71 -6.48
C ASP A 43 6.31 -6.43 -6.09
N GLU A 44 6.37 -5.44 -6.99
CA GLU A 44 7.00 -4.14 -6.71
C GLU A 44 6.17 -3.34 -5.70
N ILE A 45 4.85 -3.29 -5.87
CA ILE A 45 3.94 -2.62 -4.92
C ILE A 45 4.08 -3.23 -3.52
N GLU A 46 4.12 -4.56 -3.43
CA GLU A 46 4.31 -5.27 -2.16
C GLU A 46 5.66 -4.93 -1.53
N GLU A 47 6.78 -5.03 -2.28
CA GLU A 47 8.12 -4.72 -1.77
C GLU A 47 8.23 -3.28 -1.24
N VAL A 48 7.65 -2.32 -1.96
CA VAL A 48 7.71 -0.90 -1.62
C VAL A 48 6.84 -0.59 -0.40
N LEU A 49 5.66 -1.20 -0.28
CA LEU A 49 4.84 -1.09 0.92
C LEU A 49 5.51 -1.77 2.12
N GLU A 50 6.12 -2.94 1.94
CA GLU A 50 6.80 -3.68 3.00
C GLU A 50 7.96 -2.88 3.57
N ALA A 51 8.72 -2.19 2.72
CA ALA A 51 9.79 -1.28 3.15
C ALA A 51 9.27 -0.12 4.03
N ALA A 52 8.02 0.30 3.84
CA ALA A 52 7.33 1.29 4.67
C ALA A 52 6.60 0.70 5.89
N GLY A 53 6.64 -0.62 6.10
CA GLY A 53 5.97 -1.30 7.21
C GLY A 53 4.49 -1.61 6.95
N TYR A 54 4.08 -1.67 5.68
CA TYR A 54 2.72 -1.99 5.26
C TYR A 54 2.72 -3.21 4.33
N GLU A 55 1.64 -3.97 4.32
CA GLU A 55 1.42 -5.04 3.35
C GLU A 55 0.19 -4.72 2.50
N ARG A 56 0.18 -5.26 1.29
CA ARG A 56 -0.96 -5.14 0.38
C ARG A 56 -2.14 -5.97 0.89
N ASP A 57 -3.29 -5.34 1.07
CA ASP A 57 -4.55 -5.96 1.50
C ASP A 57 -5.54 -6.11 0.33
N GLY A 58 -5.00 -6.45 -0.85
CA GLY A 58 -5.77 -6.62 -2.09
C GLY A 58 -6.10 -5.30 -2.80
N HIS A 59 -6.91 -5.39 -3.86
CA HIS A 59 -7.27 -4.26 -4.71
C HIS A 59 -8.75 -4.27 -5.09
N VAL A 60 -9.27 -3.09 -5.44
CA VAL A 60 -10.63 -2.91 -5.94
C VAL A 60 -10.55 -2.13 -7.26
N PRO A 61 -11.05 -2.68 -8.37
CA PRO A 61 -11.13 -1.93 -9.62
C PRO A 61 -12.14 -0.79 -9.45
N VAL A 62 -11.75 0.43 -9.82
CA VAL A 62 -12.63 1.60 -9.88
C VAL A 62 -12.66 2.12 -11.32
N PRO A 63 -13.65 2.96 -11.71
CA PRO A 63 -13.67 3.47 -13.07
C PRO A 63 -12.39 4.23 -13.39
N GLU A 64 -11.67 3.76 -14.42
CA GLU A 64 -10.43 4.36 -14.96
C GLU A 64 -9.19 4.27 -14.04
N LEU A 65 -9.29 3.67 -12.85
CA LEU A 65 -8.19 3.53 -11.89
C LEU A 65 -8.29 2.20 -11.12
N THR A 66 -7.26 1.87 -10.36
CA THR A 66 -7.30 0.75 -9.40
C THR A 66 -7.03 1.26 -7.99
N GLN A 67 -7.91 0.91 -7.06
CA GLN A 67 -7.67 1.15 -5.64
C GLN A 67 -6.83 0.02 -5.06
N GLN A 68 -5.64 0.32 -4.56
CA GLN A 68 -4.81 -0.61 -3.80
C GLN A 68 -5.05 -0.40 -2.32
N ASN A 69 -5.41 -1.48 -1.61
CA ASN A 69 -5.59 -1.46 -0.17
C ASN A 69 -4.30 -1.88 0.50
N PHE A 70 -4.02 -1.31 1.66
CA PHE A 70 -2.89 -1.68 2.49
C PHE A 70 -3.29 -1.77 3.96
N ARG A 71 -2.50 -2.51 4.71
CA ARG A 71 -2.60 -2.59 6.17
C ARG A 71 -1.20 -2.57 6.80
N PRO A 72 -1.05 -2.08 8.03
CA PRO A 72 0.23 -2.15 8.71
C PRO A 72 0.62 -3.62 8.86
N ILE A 73 1.89 -3.93 8.63
CA ILE A 73 2.45 -5.24 8.95
C ILE A 73 2.39 -5.37 10.47
N ASP A 74 1.76 -6.43 10.95
CA ASP A 74 1.93 -6.83 12.34
C ASP A 74 3.34 -7.41 12.45
N ASP A 75 4.32 -6.54 12.71
CA ASP A 75 5.68 -6.94 13.07
C ASP A 75 5.59 -7.57 14.46
N GLY A 76 5.18 -8.83 14.49
CA GLY A 76 5.05 -9.58 15.72
C GLY A 76 6.40 -9.64 16.42
N GLU A 77 6.62 -8.78 17.44
CA GLU A 77 7.35 -9.19 18.62
C GLU A 77 6.59 -10.36 19.25
N GLY A 78 6.81 -11.57 18.71
CA GLY A 78 6.04 -12.76 19.07
C GLY A 78 6.44 -14.01 18.31
N GLY A 79 7.73 -14.15 17.96
CA GLY A 79 8.27 -15.28 17.22
C GLY A 79 9.54 -15.88 17.82
N GLU A 80 9.85 -15.63 19.10
CA GLU A 80 10.68 -16.57 19.86
C GLU A 80 9.83 -17.83 20.12
N SER A 81 9.95 -18.81 19.23
CA SER A 81 9.57 -20.19 19.56
C SER A 81 10.85 -21.00 19.75
N GLU A 82 11.03 -21.44 20.99
CA GLU A 82 12.11 -22.22 21.63
C GLU A 82 12.97 -23.16 20.75
#